data_AF-A0A258JYB1-F1
#
_entry.id   AF-A0A258JYB1-F1
#
_cell.length_a   1.000
_cell.length_b   1.000
_cell.length_c   1.000
_cell.angle_alpha   90.00
_cell.angle_beta   90.00
_cell.angle_gamma   90.00
#
_symmetry.space_group_name_H-M   'P 1'
#
loop_
_entity.id
_entity.type
_entity.pdbx_description
1 polymer ?
#
loop_
_entity_poly.entity_id
_entity_poly.type
_entity_poly.pdbx_seq_one_letter_code
_entity_poly.pdbx_strand_id
1 'polypeptide(L)'
;MKKTILLTISLFSISLIQAQQDRVITTAVPFLTVTADARAAGMADIGVATSADAFSQQWNPAKYAFATDKQGVSASYTPYLTGLANDISLGQFTYYNKISDRSAFAGSLR
;
A
#
# COMPACT_ATOMS: atom_id res chain seq x y z
N MET A 1 54.21 -6.93 -12.96
CA MET A 1 54.15 -7.33 -11.53
C MET A 1 53.47 -6.28 -10.66
N LYS A 2 53.95 -5.02 -10.59
CA LYS A 2 53.28 -3.99 -9.75
C LYS A 2 51.84 -3.67 -10.19
N LYS A 3 51.59 -3.57 -11.50
CA LYS A 3 50.24 -3.30 -12.06
C LYS A 3 49.25 -4.45 -11.85
N THR A 4 49.74 -5.70 -11.91
CA THR A 4 48.90 -6.89 -11.70
C THR A 4 48.49 -7.03 -10.23
N ILE A 5 49.41 -6.76 -9.30
CA ILE A 5 49.12 -6.74 -7.85
C ILE A 5 48.09 -5.66 -7.50
N LEU A 6 48.23 -4.46 -8.07
CA LEU A 6 47.30 -3.36 -7.85
C LEU A 6 45.87 -3.70 -8.33
N LEU A 7 45.77 -4.40 -9.47
CA LEU A 7 44.49 -4.85 -10.01
C LEU A 7 43.82 -5.86 -9.07
N THR A 8 44.57 -6.84 -8.56
CA THR A 8 44.03 -7.86 -7.64
C THR A 8 43.57 -7.25 -6.32
N ILE A 9 44.31 -6.29 -5.77
CA ILE A 9 43.93 -5.55 -4.56
C ILE A 9 42.66 -4.73 -4.79
N SER A 10 42.51 -4.09 -5.94
CA SER A 10 41.32 -3.32 -6.29
C SER A 10 40.07 -4.22 -6.40
N LEU A 11 40.19 -5.36 -7.09
CA LEU A 11 39.12 -6.36 -7.19
C LEU A 11 38.71 -6.94 -5.83
N PHE A 12 39.69 -7.21 -4.96
CA PHE A 12 39.41 -7.68 -3.59
C PHE A 12 38.72 -6.60 -2.74
N SER A 13 39.13 -5.34 -2.88
CA SER A 13 38.53 -4.21 -2.14
C SER A 13 37.06 -4.00 -2.49
N ILE A 14 36.65 -4.21 -3.75
CA ILE A 14 35.25 -4.10 -4.19
C ILE A 14 34.37 -5.16 -3.49
N SER A 15 34.90 -6.36 -3.24
CA SER A 15 34.15 -7.44 -2.57
C SER A 15 33.87 -7.18 -1.08
N LEU A 16 34.57 -6.22 -0.47
CA LEU A 16 34.40 -5.82 0.93
C LEU A 16 33.45 -4.62 1.10
N ILE A 17 32.97 -4.02 0.02
CA ILE A 17 32.04 -2.90 0.07
C ILE A 17 30.63 -3.45 0.35
N GLN A 18 30.20 -3.34 1.61
CA GLN A 18 28.82 -3.59 2.03
C GLN A 18 28.09 -2.24 2.08
N ALA A 19 27.39 -1.89 0.99
CA ALA A 19 26.71 -0.59 0.85
C ALA A 19 25.29 -0.58 1.45
N GLN A 20 24.67 -1.74 1.69
CA GLN A 20 23.30 -1.84 2.18
C GLN A 20 23.27 -2.43 3.58
N GLN A 21 22.92 -1.60 4.56
CA GLN A 21 22.40 -2.09 5.83
C GLN A 21 20.90 -2.32 5.63
N ASP A 22 20.46 -3.59 5.60
CA ASP A 22 19.04 -3.96 5.51
C ASP A 22 18.31 -3.65 6.83
N ARG A 23 18.07 -2.36 7.07
CA ARG A 23 17.29 -1.87 8.21
C ARG A 23 15.84 -1.71 7.79
N VAL A 24 15.15 -2.83 7.61
CA VAL A 24 13.72 -2.83 7.34
C VAL A 24 12.98 -2.34 8.60
N ILE A 25 12.02 -1.43 8.42
CA ILE A 25 11.14 -1.00 9.50
C ILE A 25 10.11 -2.10 9.72
N THR A 26 10.15 -2.74 10.89
CA THR A 26 9.13 -3.71 11.29
C THR A 26 7.92 -2.97 11.85
N THR A 27 6.77 -3.14 11.21
CA THR A 27 5.49 -2.67 11.72
C THR A 27 4.77 -3.82 12.40
N ALA A 28 4.01 -3.55 13.46
CA ALA A 28 3.25 -4.60 14.15
C ALA A 28 2.14 -5.20 13.28
N VAL A 29 1.63 -4.42 12.33
CA VAL A 29 0.44 -4.77 11.53
C VAL A 29 0.71 -4.45 10.04
N PRO A 30 1.59 -5.21 9.37
CA PRO A 30 2.06 -4.88 8.02
C PRO A 30 0.96 -5.04 6.97
N PHE A 31 -0.08 -5.84 7.24
CA PHE A 31 -1.14 -6.02 6.25
C PHE A 31 -1.77 -4.67 5.93
N LEU A 32 -2.01 -3.77 6.90
CA LEU A 32 -2.65 -2.46 6.69
C LEU A 32 -2.08 -1.59 5.56
N THR A 33 -0.80 -1.79 5.19
CA THR A 33 -0.17 -1.05 4.09
C THR A 33 -0.53 -1.63 2.71
N VAL A 34 -1.00 -2.88 2.65
CA VAL A 34 -1.44 -3.54 1.42
C VAL A 34 -2.81 -2.99 1.01
N THR A 35 -2.94 -2.63 -0.27
CA THR A 35 -4.18 -2.11 -0.84
C THR A 35 -5.21 -3.22 -1.08
N ALA A 36 -6.41 -3.03 -0.55
CA ALA A 36 -7.52 -3.97 -0.74
C ALA A 36 -8.48 -3.55 -1.85
N ASP A 37 -8.37 -2.34 -2.41
CA ASP A 37 -9.26 -1.85 -3.47
C ASP A 37 -8.62 -1.87 -4.87
N ALA A 38 -9.42 -2.17 -5.89
CA ALA A 38 -8.92 -2.31 -7.26
C ALA A 38 -8.53 -0.96 -7.91
N ARG A 39 -9.16 0.15 -7.47
CA ARG A 39 -8.99 1.45 -8.12
C ARG A 39 -7.63 2.05 -7.79
N ALA A 40 -7.33 2.21 -6.50
CA ALA A 40 -6.05 2.73 -6.03
C ALA A 40 -4.92 1.76 -6.36
N ALA A 41 -5.13 0.44 -6.22
CA ALA A 41 -4.13 -0.56 -6.61
C ALA A 41 -3.79 -0.46 -8.10
N GLY A 42 -4.80 -0.31 -8.97
CA GLY A 42 -4.60 -0.10 -10.42
C GLY A 42 -3.88 1.22 -10.76
N MET A 43 -3.88 2.19 -9.85
CA MET A 43 -3.15 3.46 -9.99
C MET A 43 -1.81 3.47 -9.23
N ALA A 44 -1.28 2.31 -8.84
CA ALA A 44 -0.07 2.18 -8.04
C ALA A 44 -0.18 2.89 -6.67
N ASP A 45 -1.26 2.59 -5.94
CA ASP A 45 -1.46 2.95 -4.54
C ASP A 45 -1.61 4.46 -4.26
N ILE A 46 -2.13 5.22 -5.22
CA ILE A 46 -2.31 6.68 -5.12
C ILE A 46 -3.71 7.13 -4.67
N GLY A 47 -4.32 6.49 -3.68
CA GLY A 47 -5.73 6.75 -3.32
C GLY A 47 -6.02 8.04 -2.53
N VAL A 48 -5.00 8.78 -2.05
CA VAL A 48 -5.18 9.91 -1.11
C VAL A 48 -5.83 11.15 -1.76
N ALA A 49 -5.43 11.47 -3.00
CA ALA A 49 -5.84 12.68 -3.72
C ALA A 49 -6.78 12.41 -4.91
N THR A 50 -7.37 11.22 -4.95
CA THR A 50 -8.35 10.84 -5.98
C THR A 50 -9.73 11.40 -5.65
N SER A 51 -10.66 11.38 -6.61
CA SER A 51 -12.07 11.68 -6.33
C SER A 51 -12.63 10.77 -5.22
N ALA A 52 -13.62 11.27 -4.49
CA ALA A 52 -14.32 10.51 -3.46
C ALA A 52 -14.95 9.24 -4.05
N ASP A 53 -14.80 8.13 -3.34
CA ASP A 53 -15.33 6.82 -3.71
C ASP A 53 -15.57 5.96 -2.45
N ALA A 54 -16.20 4.80 -2.63
CA ALA A 54 -16.49 3.90 -1.51
C ALA A 54 -15.24 3.37 -0.79
N PHE A 55 -14.08 3.34 -1.46
CA PHE A 55 -12.80 2.85 -0.90
C PHE A 55 -11.98 3.93 -0.19
N SER A 56 -12.51 5.15 -0.11
CA SER A 56 -11.81 6.31 0.48
C SER A 56 -11.45 6.13 1.96
N GLN A 57 -12.09 5.21 2.68
CA GLN A 57 -11.82 4.94 4.10
C GLN A 57 -10.38 4.52 4.38
N GLN A 58 -9.73 3.75 3.50
CA GLN A 58 -8.34 3.34 3.67
C GLN A 58 -7.35 4.48 3.39
N TRP A 59 -7.71 5.38 2.47
CA TRP A 59 -6.77 6.36 1.90
C TRP A 59 -6.92 7.75 2.50
N ASN A 60 -8.14 8.27 2.48
CA ASN A 60 -8.48 9.60 2.98
C ASN A 60 -10.00 9.68 3.24
N PRO A 61 -10.44 9.40 4.48
CA PRO A 61 -11.86 9.47 4.87
C PRO A 61 -12.46 10.88 4.71
N ALA A 62 -11.64 11.94 4.70
CA ALA A 62 -12.14 13.31 4.51
C ALA A 62 -12.78 13.52 3.14
N LYS A 63 -12.46 12.67 2.15
CA LYS A 63 -13.08 12.69 0.82
C LYS A 63 -14.58 12.43 0.87
N TYR A 64 -15.12 11.73 1.88
CA TYR A 64 -16.55 11.41 1.95
C TYR A 64 -17.45 12.65 2.07
N ALA A 65 -16.95 13.76 2.62
CA ALA A 65 -17.70 15.03 2.61
C ALA A 65 -17.94 15.58 1.20
N PHE A 66 -17.08 15.21 0.24
CA PHE A 66 -17.13 15.61 -1.16
C PHE A 66 -17.76 14.53 -2.06
N ALA A 67 -18.30 13.45 -1.50
CA ALA A 67 -19.01 12.44 -2.28
C ALA A 67 -20.21 13.06 -3.00
N THR A 68 -20.41 12.64 -4.25
CA THR A 68 -21.57 13.02 -5.07
C THR A 68 -22.81 12.27 -4.63
N ASP A 69 -22.66 11.01 -4.24
CA ASP A 69 -23.74 10.14 -3.81
C ASP A 69 -23.95 10.22 -2.30
N LYS A 70 -25.21 10.07 -1.88
CA LYS A 70 -25.58 10.11 -0.45
C LYS A 70 -25.01 8.93 0.32
N GLN A 71 -24.92 7.77 -0.29
CA GLN A 71 -24.45 6.54 0.35
C GLN A 71 -23.68 5.71 -0.64
N GLY A 72 -22.75 4.90 -0.14
CA GLY A 72 -22.09 3.89 -0.94
C GLY A 72 -21.58 2.74 -0.09
N VAL A 73 -21.53 1.58 -0.72
CA VAL A 73 -21.01 0.33 -0.15
C VAL A 73 -20.00 -0.26 -1.11
N SER A 74 -18.94 -0.86 -0.59
CA SER A 74 -18.00 -1.63 -1.39
C SER A 74 -17.57 -2.90 -0.66
N ALA A 75 -17.26 -3.90 -1.46
CA ALA A 75 -16.62 -5.14 -1.03
C ALA A 75 -15.50 -5.45 -2.03
N SER A 76 -14.35 -5.88 -1.52
CA SER A 76 -13.22 -6.27 -2.35
C SER A 76 -12.48 -7.46 -1.75
N TYR A 77 -11.79 -8.18 -2.63
CA TYR A 77 -11.03 -9.37 -2.31
C TYR A 77 -9.72 -9.36 -3.11
N THR A 78 -8.60 -9.39 -2.40
CA THR A 78 -7.25 -9.37 -2.98
C THR A 78 -6.50 -10.64 -2.57
N PRO A 79 -6.27 -11.58 -3.49
CA PRO A 79 -5.32 -12.67 -3.27
C PRO A 79 -3.92 -12.10 -3.03
N TYR A 80 -3.26 -12.45 -1.92
CA TYR A 80 -1.98 -11.86 -1.55
C TYR A 80 -0.87 -12.89 -1.60
N LEU A 81 0.23 -12.55 -2.28
CA LEU A 81 1.42 -13.40 -2.41
C LEU A 81 1.11 -14.79 -2.99
N THR A 82 0.32 -14.85 -4.07
CA THR A 82 -0.09 -16.11 -4.72
C THR A 82 1.08 -17.00 -5.18
N GLY A 83 2.28 -16.44 -5.37
CA GLY A 83 3.49 -17.21 -5.66
C GLY A 83 4.18 -17.84 -4.45
N LEU A 84 3.83 -17.43 -3.23
CA LEU A 84 4.39 -17.94 -1.97
C LEU A 84 3.39 -18.78 -1.18
N ALA A 85 2.12 -18.35 -1.15
CA ALA A 85 1.06 -19.00 -0.39
C ALA A 85 -0.29 -18.84 -1.12
N ASN A 86 -1.08 -19.91 -1.15
CA ASN A 86 -2.38 -19.94 -1.86
C ASN A 86 -3.59 -19.66 -0.96
N ASP A 87 -3.36 -19.54 0.34
CA ASP A 87 -4.36 -19.44 1.40
C ASP A 87 -4.42 -18.06 2.06
N ILE A 88 -3.61 -17.10 1.59
CA ILE A 88 -3.58 -15.74 2.12
C ILE A 88 -4.36 -14.81 1.19
N SER A 89 -5.33 -14.11 1.77
CA SER A 89 -6.13 -13.12 1.07
C SER A 89 -6.49 -11.97 1.99
N LEU A 90 -6.82 -10.83 1.38
CA LEU A 90 -7.34 -9.66 2.07
C LEU A 90 -8.75 -9.38 1.59
N GLY A 91 -9.69 -9.33 2.52
CA GLY A 91 -11.03 -8.81 2.29
C GLY A 91 -11.13 -7.38 2.79
N GLN A 92 -11.91 -6.55 2.12
CA GLN A 92 -12.32 -5.25 2.66
C GLN A 92 -13.79 -5.03 2.37
N PHE A 93 -14.51 -4.57 3.38
CA PHE A 93 -15.88 -4.10 3.27
C PHE A 93 -15.93 -2.66 3.79
N THR A 94 -16.55 -1.77 3.03
CA THR A 94 -16.66 -0.35 3.41
C THR A 94 -18.08 0.14 3.19
N TYR A 95 -18.56 0.96 4.10
CA TYR A 95 -19.82 1.69 3.96
C TYR A 95 -19.59 3.16 4.31
N TYR A 96 -20.17 4.06 3.53
CA TYR A 96 -20.23 5.48 3.86
C TYR A 96 -21.62 6.06 3.64
N ASN A 97 -21.92 7.10 4.39
CA ASN A 97 -23.14 7.88 4.33
C ASN A 97 -22.80 9.36 4.44
N LYS A 98 -23.03 10.11 3.38
CA LYS A 98 -22.99 11.58 3.38
C LYS A 98 -24.26 12.11 4.01
N ILE A 99 -24.10 12.67 5.22
CA ILE A 99 -25.20 13.16 6.06
C ILE A 99 -25.66 14.53 5.58
N SER A 100 -24.72 15.38 5.14
CA SER A 100 -24.98 16.71 4.61
C SER A 100 -23.95 17.12 3.56
N ASP A 101 -24.11 18.29 2.94
CA ASP A 101 -23.14 18.83 1.97
C ASP A 101 -21.73 19.06 2.54
N ARG A 102 -21.57 18.97 3.86
CA ARG A 102 -20.30 19.20 4.56
C ARG A 102 -19.91 18.08 5.52
N SER A 103 -20.67 16.99 5.61
CA SER A 103 -20.41 15.93 6.59
C SER A 103 -20.78 14.55 6.08
N ALA A 104 -20.02 13.56 6.52
CA ALA A 104 -20.25 12.16 6.24
C ALA A 104 -19.78 11.29 7.41
N PHE A 105 -20.39 10.13 7.55
CA PHE A 105 -19.92 9.04 8.41
C PHE A 105 -19.53 7.86 7.53
N ALA A 106 -18.50 7.12 7.93
CA ALA A 106 -18.04 5.94 7.22
C ALA A 106 -17.39 4.94 8.18
N GLY A 107 -17.39 3.68 7.77
CA GLY A 107 -16.73 2.60 8.48
C GLY A 107 -16.26 1.52 7.51
N SER A 108 -15.18 0.85 7.87
CA SER A 108 -14.67 -0.31 7.13
C SER A 108 -14.32 -1.47 8.04
N LEU A 109 -14.41 -2.67 7.48
CA LEU A 109 -13.93 -3.92 8.03
C LEU A 109 -12.89 -4.49 7.06
N ARG A 110 -11.77 -4.93 7.62
CA ARG A 110 -10.62 -5.45 6.88
C ARG A 110 -9.88 -6.45 7.74
#